data_AF-A0A4R3ASX2-F1
#
_entry.id   AF-A0A4R3ASX2-F1
#
_cell.length_a   1.000
_cell.length_b   1.000
_cell.length_c   1.000
_cell.angle_alpha   90.00
_cell.angle_beta   90.00
_cell.angle_gamma   90.00
#
_symmetry.space_group_name_H-M   'P 1'
#
loop_
_entity.id
_entity.type
_entity.pdbx_description
1 polymer ?
#
loop_
_entity_poly.entity_id
_entity_poly.type
_entity_poly.pdbx_seq_one_letter_code
_entity_poly.pdbx_strand_id
1 'polypeptide(L)'
;MKRIYQIIIILFFLTSSNCSNGQSKQECLDMLNDNLLLLDNFLHADKYEPSDLRDLRANFSDLQDLTQNDSKIEESYFFPKGYPPITKYVYPNTLIEIRFDRFNISNILGDGYNFTLDFLDNIPDAIFKVKKIYFLDGTIEGGEDISVDKIISPQFGHQTLVLKGTKPIKSFDYSMETNLSKEIIYEISTAGQTIQTSAGQIEIVHYGNGYVRVKVPESMRHVIKIEAENAQGHKLSKVMSGNGAAYKSEYLRPYIAAIKNAITQLENDKITCAEAYNKFSYEQIIADLQRKENSLFLTEYFVSDFKKASIVFWDKTQLDRKHYLRNSVDQSDGVPETFYERCACAVAQDKKTELFGIIGLDGNWIIAPSFLKLTPNWGNKNLFRGQPSDEEKSYEYRYDKEKKSLTKM
;
A
#
# COMPACT_ATOMS: atom_id res chain seq x y z
N MET A 1 13.01 -32.36 17.93
CA MET A 1 12.98 -31.79 16.56
C MET A 1 11.97 -32.41 15.57
N LYS A 2 11.34 -33.57 15.80
CA LYS A 2 10.40 -34.19 14.82
C LYS A 2 8.89 -34.05 15.09
N ARG A 3 8.46 -33.43 16.20
CA ARG A 3 7.01 -33.30 16.54
C ARG A 3 6.45 -31.87 16.43
N ILE A 4 7.30 -30.85 16.42
CA ILE A 4 6.86 -29.43 16.33
C ILE A 4 6.47 -29.06 14.89
N TYR A 5 7.09 -29.69 13.89
CA TYR A 5 6.69 -29.53 12.49
C TYR A 5 5.37 -30.22 12.14
N GLN A 6 4.80 -31.08 12.98
CA GLN A 6 3.51 -31.71 12.68
C GLN A 6 2.31 -30.81 12.95
N ILE A 7 2.43 -29.78 13.80
CA ILE A 7 1.27 -28.93 14.15
C ILE A 7 1.19 -27.69 13.25
N ILE A 8 2.33 -27.14 12.81
CA ILE A 8 2.35 -25.99 11.88
C ILE A 8 2.05 -26.41 10.43
N ILE A 9 2.17 -27.70 10.11
CA ILE A 9 1.89 -28.24 8.77
C ILE A 9 0.42 -28.65 8.60
N ILE A 10 -0.38 -28.79 9.67
CA ILE A 10 -1.81 -29.10 9.55
C ILE A 10 -2.61 -27.91 8.98
N LEU A 11 -2.11 -26.68 9.08
CA LEU A 11 -2.71 -25.51 8.43
C LEU A 11 -2.33 -25.34 6.95
N PHE A 12 -1.35 -26.10 6.43
CA PHE A 12 -0.89 -26.01 5.04
C PHE A 12 -1.04 -27.32 4.23
N PHE A 13 -1.51 -28.40 4.85
CA PHE A 13 -1.81 -29.69 4.19
C PHE A 13 -3.29 -30.11 4.29
N LEU A 14 -4.22 -29.15 4.33
CA LEU A 14 -5.52 -29.38 3.73
C LEU A 14 -5.37 -29.19 2.21
N THR A 15 -4.53 -30.03 1.60
CA THR A 15 -4.52 -30.20 0.15
C THR A 15 -5.88 -30.75 -0.22
N SER A 16 -6.75 -29.89 -0.73
CA SER A 16 -7.77 -30.17 -1.75
C SER A 16 -7.91 -31.67 -2.06
N SER A 17 -8.57 -32.41 -1.18
CA SER A 17 -9.25 -33.62 -1.57
C SER A 17 -10.42 -33.16 -2.42
N ASN A 18 -10.17 -32.97 -3.72
CA ASN A 18 -11.21 -32.84 -4.73
C ASN A 18 -12.03 -34.14 -4.69
N CYS A 19 -13.06 -34.18 -3.85
CA CYS A 19 -13.95 -35.30 -3.71
C CYS A 19 -14.88 -35.33 -4.92
N SER A 20 -14.87 -36.46 -5.64
CA SER A 20 -15.75 -36.70 -6.78
C SER A 20 -16.55 -38.00 -6.56
N ASN A 21 -17.61 -38.18 -7.34
CA ASN A 21 -18.48 -39.36 -7.33
C ASN A 21 -17.64 -40.65 -7.40
N GLY A 22 -17.57 -41.40 -6.29
CA GLY A 22 -16.75 -42.61 -6.15
C GLY A 22 -16.13 -42.85 -4.78
N GLN A 23 -16.26 -41.92 -3.83
CA GLN A 23 -15.71 -42.07 -2.48
C GLN A 23 -16.42 -43.13 -1.64
N SER A 24 -15.63 -43.81 -0.82
CA SER A 24 -16.12 -44.72 0.20
C SER A 24 -16.89 -43.96 1.29
N LYS A 25 -17.84 -44.67 1.93
CA LYS A 25 -18.57 -44.15 3.09
C LYS A 25 -17.62 -43.63 4.18
N GLN A 26 -16.46 -44.27 4.37
CA GLN A 26 -15.49 -43.89 5.38
C GLN A 26 -14.83 -42.55 5.08
N GLU A 27 -14.35 -42.32 3.85
CA GLU A 27 -13.74 -41.04 3.47
C GLU A 27 -14.71 -39.86 3.66
N CYS A 28 -15.99 -40.10 3.41
CA CYS A 28 -17.04 -39.12 3.59
C CYS A 28 -17.31 -38.81 5.08
N LEU A 29 -17.28 -39.82 5.94
CA LEU A 29 -17.37 -39.64 7.39
C LEU A 29 -16.16 -38.89 7.93
N ASP A 30 -14.96 -39.20 7.44
CA ASP A 30 -13.73 -38.53 7.83
C ASP A 30 -13.81 -37.04 7.46
N MET A 31 -14.23 -36.70 6.24
CA MET A 31 -14.47 -35.31 5.82
C MET A 31 -15.48 -34.59 6.74
N LEU A 32 -16.61 -35.22 7.07
CA LEU A 32 -17.61 -34.61 7.95
C LEU A 32 -17.06 -34.38 9.37
N ASN A 33 -16.27 -35.31 9.89
CA ASN A 33 -15.62 -35.18 11.19
C ASN A 33 -14.55 -34.09 11.19
N ASP A 34 -13.75 -33.99 10.13
CA ASP A 34 -12.75 -32.93 9.96
C ASP A 34 -13.42 -31.55 9.90
N ASN A 35 -14.51 -31.42 9.13
CA ASN A 35 -15.29 -30.18 9.07
C ASN A 35 -15.95 -29.85 10.42
N LEU A 36 -16.40 -30.86 11.17
CA LEU A 36 -16.95 -30.67 12.50
C LEU A 36 -15.88 -30.16 13.47
N LEU A 37 -14.68 -30.75 13.44
CA LEU A 37 -13.54 -30.32 14.26
C LEU A 37 -13.14 -28.88 13.91
N LEU A 38 -13.09 -28.54 12.62
CA LEU A 38 -12.81 -27.18 12.16
C LEU A 38 -13.84 -26.15 12.69
N LEU A 39 -15.13 -26.45 12.55
CA LEU A 39 -16.18 -25.55 13.02
C LEU A 39 -16.20 -25.40 14.54
N ASP A 40 -15.89 -26.47 15.26
CA ASP A 40 -15.74 -26.42 16.72
C ASP A 40 -14.52 -25.57 17.12
N ASN A 41 -13.41 -25.66 16.38
CA ASN A 41 -12.26 -24.78 16.56
C ASN A 41 -12.62 -23.32 16.28
N PHE A 42 -13.42 -23.02 15.25
CA PHE A 42 -13.91 -21.66 15.02
C PHE A 42 -14.83 -21.17 16.13
N LEU A 43 -15.68 -22.04 16.67
CA LEU A 43 -16.61 -21.70 17.74
C LEU A 43 -15.89 -21.32 19.03
N HIS A 44 -14.72 -21.91 19.27
CA HIS A 44 -13.87 -21.68 20.43
C HIS A 44 -12.61 -20.88 20.09
N ALA A 45 -12.58 -20.23 18.93
CA ALA A 45 -11.40 -19.54 18.46
C ALA A 45 -10.97 -18.41 19.41
N ASP A 46 -11.91 -17.81 20.14
CA ASP A 46 -11.67 -16.79 21.18
C ASP A 46 -10.85 -17.32 22.37
N LYS A 47 -10.92 -18.63 22.64
CA LYS A 47 -10.21 -19.31 23.73
C LYS A 47 -8.85 -19.88 23.32
N TYR A 48 -8.47 -19.73 22.05
CA TYR A 48 -7.19 -20.26 21.57
C TYR A 48 -6.03 -19.53 22.25
N GLU A 49 -5.26 -20.27 23.05
CA GLU A 49 -3.96 -19.87 23.54
C GLU A 49 -2.86 -20.51 22.66
N PRO A 50 -1.97 -19.71 22.06
CA PRO A 50 -0.87 -20.25 21.28
C PRO A 50 0.04 -21.11 22.16
N SER A 51 0.33 -22.33 21.71
CA SER A 51 1.24 -23.24 22.41
C SER A 51 2.66 -22.69 22.40
N ASP A 52 3.13 -22.30 23.60
CA ASP A 52 4.49 -21.89 23.96
C ASP A 52 5.29 -21.11 22.89
N LEU A 53 5.00 -19.81 22.78
CA LEU A 53 5.74 -18.88 21.92
C LEU A 53 7.15 -18.57 22.44
N ARG A 54 7.56 -19.10 23.61
CA ARG A 54 8.89 -18.82 24.18
C ARG A 54 10.00 -19.26 23.24
N ASP A 55 9.83 -20.38 22.54
CA ASP A 55 10.79 -20.88 21.55
C ASP A 55 10.89 -19.98 20.31
N LEU A 56 9.77 -19.38 19.88
CA LEU A 56 9.77 -18.40 18.79
C LEU A 56 10.51 -17.15 19.25
N ARG A 57 10.18 -16.62 20.43
CA ARG A 57 10.81 -15.42 21.03
C ARG A 57 12.31 -15.56 21.28
N ALA A 58 12.78 -16.75 21.67
CA ALA A 58 14.20 -16.98 21.97
C ALA A 58 15.14 -16.69 20.79
N ASN A 59 14.62 -16.69 19.56
CA ASN A 59 15.39 -16.40 18.35
C ASN A 59 15.32 -14.92 17.93
N PHE A 60 14.48 -14.11 18.56
CA PHE A 60 14.37 -12.68 18.29
C PHE A 60 14.92 -11.88 19.46
N SER A 61 15.73 -10.88 19.15
CA SER A 61 16.24 -9.94 20.14
C SER A 61 15.87 -8.53 19.70
N ASP A 62 15.50 -7.65 20.62
CA ASP A 62 15.39 -6.21 20.38
C ASP A 62 16.75 -5.53 20.08
N LEU A 63 17.81 -6.31 19.83
CA LEU A 63 19.14 -5.82 19.44
C LEU A 63 19.15 -5.43 17.96
N GLN A 64 18.38 -4.40 17.59
CA GLN A 64 18.56 -3.49 16.44
C GLN A 64 17.22 -2.83 16.14
N ASP A 65 16.88 -1.79 16.89
CA ASP A 65 16.59 -0.46 16.34
C ASP A 65 16.07 0.42 17.49
N LEU A 66 17.03 1.07 18.15
CA LEU A 66 16.80 2.23 19.02
C LEU A 66 16.43 3.47 18.17
N THR A 67 15.57 3.31 17.17
CA THR A 67 14.90 4.45 16.57
C THR A 67 13.79 4.82 17.53
N GLN A 68 14.02 5.89 18.29
CA GLN A 68 12.91 6.66 18.84
C GLN A 68 12.02 6.98 17.64
N ASN A 69 10.93 6.23 17.52
CA ASN A 69 9.89 6.51 16.56
C ASN A 69 9.15 7.72 17.13
N ASP A 70 9.78 8.89 17.02
CA ASP A 70 9.09 10.16 17.14
C ASP A 70 7.98 10.09 16.10
N SER A 71 6.77 9.79 16.57
CA SER A 71 5.53 9.64 15.80
C SER A 71 5.12 10.91 15.02
N LYS A 72 6.00 11.91 15.00
CA LYS A 72 5.93 13.02 14.07
C LYS A 72 6.52 12.55 12.75
N ILE A 73 5.63 12.23 11.80
CA ILE A 73 6.00 12.16 10.39
C ILE A 73 6.76 13.45 10.04
N GLU A 74 8.09 13.35 9.93
CA GLU A 74 8.92 14.49 9.56
C GLU A 74 8.66 14.86 8.09
N GLU A 75 8.75 16.15 7.78
CA GLU A 75 8.52 16.62 6.40
C GLU A 75 9.51 16.01 5.40
N SER A 76 10.70 15.62 5.86
CA SER A 76 11.77 14.96 5.09
C SER A 76 11.32 13.64 4.46
N TYR A 77 10.32 12.97 5.00
CA TYR A 77 9.84 11.69 4.50
C TYR A 77 8.83 11.79 3.35
N PHE A 78 7.98 12.82 3.37
CA PHE A 78 7.12 13.13 2.23
C PHE A 78 7.93 13.64 1.05
N PHE A 79 9.14 14.16 1.32
CA PHE A 79 10.00 14.84 0.37
C PHE A 79 11.48 14.44 0.56
N PRO A 80 11.84 13.16 0.35
CA PRO A 80 13.22 12.76 0.42
C PRO A 80 14.03 13.54 -0.61
N LYS A 81 15.17 14.10 -0.18
CA LYS A 81 16.12 14.76 -1.10
C LYS A 81 16.46 13.79 -2.25
N GLY A 82 16.37 14.26 -3.49
CA GLY A 82 16.66 13.46 -4.67
C GLY A 82 15.44 12.99 -5.49
N TYR A 83 14.21 13.26 -5.03
CA TYR A 83 12.98 12.99 -5.80
C TYR A 83 12.18 14.27 -6.09
N PRO A 84 12.73 15.24 -6.85
CA PRO A 84 11.99 16.43 -7.24
C PRO A 84 10.79 16.08 -8.14
N PRO A 85 9.77 16.95 -8.19
CA PRO A 85 8.80 16.92 -9.28
C PRO A 85 9.51 16.86 -10.64
N ILE A 86 9.09 15.94 -11.50
CA ILE A 86 9.69 15.76 -12.83
C ILE A 86 8.84 16.55 -13.84
N THR A 87 9.43 17.56 -14.47
CA THR A 87 8.77 18.29 -15.57
C THR A 87 9.07 17.61 -16.90
N LYS A 88 8.03 17.31 -17.69
CA LYS A 88 8.10 16.77 -19.06
C LYS A 88 7.30 17.67 -20.00
N TYR A 89 7.83 17.95 -21.19
CA TYR A 89 7.13 18.77 -22.19
C TYR A 89 6.46 17.88 -23.22
N VAL A 90 5.13 17.93 -23.29
CA VAL A 90 4.31 17.20 -24.28
C VAL A 90 3.44 18.21 -25.01
N TYR A 91 3.99 18.80 -26.06
CA TYR A 91 3.42 19.91 -26.80
C TYR A 91 1.96 19.63 -27.22
N PRO A 92 1.02 20.59 -27.00
CA PRO A 92 1.22 21.96 -26.51
C PRO A 92 1.11 22.10 -24.97
N ASN A 93 1.37 21.04 -24.21
CA ASN A 93 1.22 20.98 -22.76
C ASN A 93 2.56 20.78 -22.05
N THR A 94 2.60 21.16 -20.78
CA THR A 94 3.67 20.81 -19.87
C THR A 94 3.12 19.88 -18.80
N LEU A 95 3.68 18.67 -18.71
CA LEU A 95 3.35 17.68 -17.70
C LEU A 95 4.30 17.85 -16.51
N ILE A 96 3.75 17.97 -15.30
CA ILE A 96 4.50 17.95 -14.06
C ILE A 96 4.14 16.67 -13.32
N GLU A 97 5.07 15.75 -13.22
CA GLU A 97 4.92 14.55 -12.40
C GLU A 97 5.38 14.85 -10.98
N ILE A 98 4.44 14.95 -10.03
CA ILE A 98 4.75 15.05 -8.61
C ILE A 98 4.66 13.67 -7.98
N ARG A 99 5.78 13.17 -7.47
CA ARG A 99 5.79 11.90 -6.76
C ARG A 99 5.31 12.12 -5.34
N PHE A 100 4.10 11.66 -5.07
CA PHE A 100 3.60 11.44 -3.71
C PHE A 100 3.76 9.95 -3.39
N ASP A 101 4.80 9.61 -2.63
CA ASP A 101 5.13 8.23 -2.33
C ASP A 101 4.31 7.72 -1.13
N ARG A 102 3.19 7.05 -1.44
CA ARG A 102 2.34 6.40 -0.42
C ARG A 102 3.03 5.23 0.26
N PHE A 103 4.06 4.64 -0.35
CA PHE A 103 4.80 3.52 0.24
C PHE A 103 5.67 4.02 1.40
N ASN A 104 6.32 5.16 1.25
CA ASN A 104 7.11 5.71 2.34
C ASN A 104 6.21 6.12 3.53
N ILE A 105 5.03 6.69 3.24
CA ILE A 105 4.00 6.95 4.25
C ILE A 105 3.56 5.65 4.93
N SER A 106 3.35 4.58 4.16
CA SER A 106 3.03 3.26 4.72
C SER A 106 4.12 2.70 5.60
N ASN A 107 5.40 2.90 5.26
CA ASN A 107 6.51 2.46 6.11
C ASN A 107 6.52 3.24 7.43
N ILE A 108 6.32 4.56 7.40
CA ILE A 108 6.31 5.41 8.60
C ILE A 108 5.09 5.13 9.48
N LEU A 109 3.91 5.01 8.88
CA LEU A 109 2.69 4.63 9.60
C LEU A 109 2.74 3.16 10.06
N GLY A 110 3.63 2.37 9.47
CA GLY A 110 3.51 0.92 9.47
C GLY A 110 4.80 0.14 9.64
N ASP A 111 5.77 0.64 10.42
CA ASP A 111 6.82 -0.24 10.96
C ASP A 111 6.14 -1.46 11.60
N GLY A 112 6.27 -2.62 10.93
CA GLY A 112 5.63 -3.88 11.30
C GLY A 112 4.26 -4.20 10.68
N TYR A 113 3.86 -3.59 9.54
CA TYR A 113 2.78 -4.13 8.69
C TYR A 113 3.33 -5.03 7.60
N ASN A 114 2.64 -6.15 7.34
CA ASN A 114 2.81 -6.84 6.07
C ASN A 114 2.24 -5.95 4.97
N PHE A 115 3.12 -5.49 4.09
CA PHE A 115 2.79 -4.68 2.93
C PHE A 115 1.65 -5.36 2.14
N THR A 116 0.48 -4.72 2.07
CA THR A 116 -0.65 -5.13 1.23
C THR A 116 -1.11 -3.93 0.41
N LEU A 117 -1.40 -4.15 -0.88
CA LEU A 117 -1.93 -3.10 -1.76
C LEU A 117 -3.22 -2.48 -1.19
N ASP A 118 -4.02 -3.30 -0.51
CA ASP A 118 -5.25 -2.88 0.19
C ASP A 118 -4.99 -1.78 1.24
N PHE A 119 -3.82 -1.74 1.89
CA PHE A 119 -3.48 -0.67 2.82
C PHE A 119 -3.22 0.67 2.10
N LEU A 120 -2.55 0.63 0.95
CA LEU A 120 -2.25 1.84 0.15
C LEU A 120 -3.51 2.50 -0.40
N ASP A 121 -4.50 1.70 -0.80
CA ASP A 121 -5.81 2.19 -1.27
C ASP A 121 -6.59 2.94 -0.17
N ASN A 122 -6.20 2.75 1.09
CA ASN A 122 -6.78 3.44 2.23
C ASN A 122 -6.01 4.70 2.67
N ILE A 123 -4.90 5.04 2.02
CA ILE A 123 -4.20 6.31 2.21
C ILE A 123 -4.78 7.34 1.23
N PRO A 124 -5.45 8.40 1.73
CA PRO A 124 -6.01 9.41 0.85
C PRO A 124 -4.94 10.11 0.03
N ASP A 125 -5.32 10.43 -1.19
CA ASP A 125 -4.52 11.26 -2.07
C ASP A 125 -4.17 12.61 -1.43
N ALA A 126 -2.92 13.04 -1.61
CA ALA A 126 -2.60 14.45 -1.45
C ALA A 126 -3.37 15.32 -2.46
N ILE A 127 -3.69 16.54 -2.03
CA ILE A 127 -4.23 17.61 -2.86
C ILE A 127 -3.09 18.58 -3.15
N PHE A 128 -2.75 18.72 -4.44
CA PHE A 128 -1.76 19.71 -4.88
C PHE A 128 -2.46 20.94 -5.46
N LYS A 129 -1.96 22.12 -5.12
CA LYS A 129 -2.37 23.38 -5.74
C LYS A 129 -1.12 24.13 -6.19
N VAL A 130 -1.02 24.39 -7.49
CA VAL A 130 0.02 25.25 -8.05
C VAL A 130 -0.35 26.69 -7.71
N LYS A 131 0.59 27.45 -7.17
CA LYS A 131 0.38 28.85 -6.76
C LYS A 131 0.99 29.83 -7.75
N LYS A 132 2.18 29.54 -8.24
CA LYS A 132 2.91 30.36 -9.22
C LYS A 132 3.76 29.49 -10.11
N ILE A 133 3.89 29.89 -11.37
CA ILE A 133 4.81 29.28 -12.33
C ILE A 133 5.80 30.33 -12.78
N TYR A 134 7.07 29.95 -12.78
CA TYR A 134 8.18 30.74 -13.30
C TYR A 134 8.64 30.08 -14.60
N PHE A 135 8.54 30.78 -15.72
CA PHE A 135 8.96 30.27 -17.03
C PHE A 135 10.43 30.58 -17.30
N LEU A 136 11.04 29.81 -18.20
CA LEU A 136 12.43 30.02 -18.61
C LEU A 136 12.65 31.32 -19.39
N ASP A 137 11.60 31.91 -19.98
CA ASP A 137 11.66 33.24 -20.60
C ASP A 137 11.61 34.41 -19.59
N GLY A 138 11.48 34.11 -18.29
CA GLY A 138 11.39 35.08 -17.21
C GLY A 138 9.97 35.56 -16.90
N THR A 139 8.96 35.11 -17.66
CA THR A 139 7.55 35.42 -17.34
C THR A 139 7.05 34.63 -16.13
N ILE A 140 6.07 35.19 -15.42
CA ILE A 140 5.47 34.61 -14.22
C ILE A 140 3.96 34.57 -14.41
N GLU A 141 3.35 33.44 -14.08
CA GLU A 141 1.90 33.24 -14.15
C GLU A 141 1.36 32.75 -12.80
N GLY A 142 0.16 33.22 -12.45
CA GLY A 142 -0.56 32.74 -11.26
C GLY A 142 -1.11 31.33 -11.47
N GLY A 143 -1.01 30.48 -10.45
CA GLY A 143 -1.39 29.08 -10.54
C GLY A 143 -2.88 28.79 -10.27
N GLU A 144 -3.63 29.76 -9.75
CA GLU A 144 -5.04 29.57 -9.32
C GLU A 144 -6.01 29.34 -10.49
N ASP A 145 -5.67 29.82 -11.70
CA ASP A 145 -6.50 29.69 -12.91
C ASP A 145 -6.10 28.51 -13.81
N ILE A 146 -5.12 27.69 -13.40
CA ILE A 146 -4.58 26.64 -14.27
C ILE A 146 -5.42 25.38 -14.13
N SER A 147 -6.06 24.99 -15.23
CA SER A 147 -6.74 23.69 -15.36
C SER A 147 -5.69 22.57 -15.27
N VAL A 148 -5.61 21.95 -14.09
CA VAL A 148 -4.75 20.80 -13.85
C VAL A 148 -5.57 19.52 -13.95
N ASP A 149 -5.28 18.69 -14.95
CA ASP A 149 -5.80 17.32 -14.96
C ASP A 149 -4.92 16.48 -14.00
N LYS A 150 -5.56 15.78 -13.05
CA LYS A 150 -4.89 14.89 -12.11
C LYS A 150 -4.91 13.47 -12.64
N ILE A 151 -3.74 12.88 -12.87
CA ILE A 151 -3.61 11.45 -13.22
C ILE A 151 -2.90 10.74 -12.06
N ILE A 152 -3.57 9.74 -11.49
CA ILE A 152 -3.03 8.92 -10.40
C ILE A 152 -2.53 7.62 -11.01
N SER A 153 -1.25 7.30 -10.81
CA SER A 153 -0.71 5.99 -11.18
C SER A 153 -1.26 4.94 -10.21
N PRO A 154 -1.98 3.90 -10.67
CA PRO A 154 -2.57 2.89 -9.78
C PRO A 154 -1.52 2.08 -9.02
N GLN A 155 -0.32 1.94 -9.58
CA GLN A 155 0.70 1.01 -9.07
C GLN A 155 1.64 1.64 -8.04
N PHE A 156 1.88 2.95 -8.15
CA PHE A 156 2.90 3.65 -7.36
C PHE A 156 2.38 4.89 -6.62
N GLY A 157 1.09 5.22 -6.76
CA GLY A 157 0.47 6.36 -6.09
C GLY A 157 0.94 7.74 -6.56
N HIS A 158 1.84 7.82 -7.56
CA HIS A 158 2.33 9.06 -8.15
C HIS A 158 1.19 9.90 -8.72
N GLN A 159 1.28 11.22 -8.53
CA GLN A 159 0.29 12.16 -9.04
C GLN A 159 0.90 13.03 -10.13
N THR A 160 0.40 12.87 -11.36
CA THR A 160 0.79 13.77 -12.45
C THR A 160 -0.19 14.92 -12.52
N LEU A 161 0.35 16.13 -12.47
CA LEU A 161 -0.33 17.39 -12.73
C LEU A 161 -0.08 17.79 -14.18
N VAL A 162 -1.15 17.89 -14.98
CA VAL A 162 -1.06 18.33 -16.37
C VAL A 162 -1.33 19.82 -16.45
N LEU A 163 -0.33 20.62 -16.83
CA LEU A 163 -0.53 22.04 -17.09
C LEU A 163 -0.73 22.27 -18.59
N LYS A 164 -1.85 22.92 -18.93
CA LYS A 164 -2.12 23.37 -20.30
C LYS A 164 -1.31 24.63 -20.55
N GLY A 165 -0.25 24.53 -21.35
CA GLY A 165 0.65 25.65 -21.62
C GLY A 165 1.82 25.24 -22.50
N THR A 166 2.23 26.13 -23.40
CA THR A 166 3.25 25.85 -24.42
C THR A 166 4.67 26.18 -23.98
N LYS A 167 4.85 27.00 -22.95
CA LYS A 167 6.16 27.53 -22.57
C LYS A 167 6.95 26.60 -21.64
N PRO A 168 8.29 26.52 -21.81
CA PRO A 168 9.16 25.83 -20.87
C PRO A 168 9.14 26.43 -19.45
N ILE A 169 8.96 25.57 -18.43
CA ILE A 169 8.89 25.94 -17.01
C ILE A 169 10.28 25.86 -16.38
N LYS A 170 10.65 26.91 -15.65
CA LYS A 170 11.87 26.98 -14.84
C LYS A 170 11.63 26.44 -13.43
N SER A 171 10.53 26.84 -12.80
CA SER A 171 10.14 26.36 -11.49
C SER A 171 8.68 26.70 -11.21
N PHE A 172 8.13 26.16 -10.14
CA PHE A 172 6.79 26.53 -9.69
C PHE A 172 6.68 26.41 -8.17
N ASP A 173 5.88 27.30 -7.60
CA ASP A 173 5.46 27.23 -6.20
C ASP A 173 4.20 26.38 -6.13
N TYR A 174 4.15 25.44 -5.20
CA TYR A 174 2.97 24.62 -4.97
C TYR A 174 2.72 24.43 -3.48
N SER A 175 1.45 24.20 -3.14
CA SER A 175 1.08 23.63 -1.86
C SER A 175 0.66 22.19 -2.01
N MET A 176 1.10 21.35 -1.08
CA MET A 176 0.58 20.00 -0.88
C MET A 176 -0.23 20.00 0.41
N GLU A 177 -1.47 19.55 0.34
CA GLU A 177 -2.32 19.27 1.49
C GLU A 177 -2.47 17.74 1.59
N THR A 178 -2.03 17.17 2.71
CA THR A 178 -2.31 15.76 3.01
C THR A 178 -3.64 15.66 3.73
N ASN A 179 -4.39 14.61 3.44
CA ASN A 179 -5.63 14.28 4.15
C ASN A 179 -5.42 12.95 4.88
N LEU A 180 -4.45 12.90 5.78
CA LEU A 180 -4.20 11.67 6.52
C LEU A 180 -5.32 11.45 7.54
N SER A 181 -5.74 10.21 7.72
CA SER A 181 -6.64 9.84 8.81
C SER A 181 -5.98 10.18 10.14
N LYS A 182 -6.75 10.77 11.05
CA LYS A 182 -6.24 11.12 12.37
C LYS A 182 -5.92 9.86 13.16
N GLU A 183 -4.74 9.84 13.75
CA GLU A 183 -4.33 8.79 14.67
C GLU A 183 -4.97 9.00 16.04
N ILE A 184 -5.63 7.95 16.56
CA ILE A 184 -6.21 7.91 17.89
C ILE A 184 -5.62 6.71 18.62
N ILE A 185 -5.02 6.95 19.78
CA ILE A 185 -4.41 5.90 20.60
C ILE A 185 -5.37 5.55 21.73
N TYR A 186 -5.70 4.27 21.83
CA TYR A 186 -6.50 3.71 22.92
C TYR A 186 -5.62 2.78 23.77
N GLU A 187 -5.50 3.05 25.07
CA GLU A 187 -4.79 2.17 25.98
C GLU A 187 -5.57 0.87 26.22
N ILE A 188 -4.86 -0.26 26.21
CA ILE A 188 -5.38 -1.57 26.60
C ILE A 188 -5.06 -1.80 28.07
N SER A 189 -6.12 -2.03 28.85
CA SER A 189 -6.06 -2.21 30.29
C SER A 189 -6.30 -3.66 30.72
N THR A 190 -7.18 -4.38 30.02
CA THR A 190 -7.58 -5.75 30.39
C THR A 190 -8.19 -6.52 29.20
N ALA A 191 -8.17 -7.85 29.28
CA ALA A 191 -9.02 -8.69 28.44
C ALA A 191 -10.50 -8.46 28.78
N GLY A 192 -11.38 -8.56 27.78
CA GLY A 192 -12.79 -8.22 27.84
C GLY A 192 -13.09 -6.71 27.71
N GLN A 193 -12.05 -5.86 27.67
CA GLN A 193 -12.23 -4.44 27.38
C GLN A 193 -12.86 -4.26 26.00
N THR A 194 -13.77 -3.31 25.90
CA THR A 194 -14.40 -2.93 24.64
C THR A 194 -14.12 -1.45 24.36
N ILE A 195 -13.69 -1.14 23.14
CA ILE A 195 -13.41 0.21 22.67
C ILE A 195 -14.37 0.52 21.53
N GLN A 196 -15.12 1.62 21.65
CA GLN A 196 -16.00 2.10 20.58
C GLN A 196 -15.25 3.11 19.71
N THR A 197 -15.32 2.93 18.39
CA THR A 197 -14.71 3.81 17.40
C THR A 197 -15.72 4.18 16.32
N SER A 198 -15.35 5.12 15.43
CA SER A 198 -16.16 5.49 14.26
C SER A 198 -16.36 4.34 13.26
N ALA A 199 -15.43 3.37 13.20
CA ALA A 199 -15.51 2.22 12.30
C ALA A 199 -16.17 0.98 12.94
N GLY A 200 -16.63 1.10 14.20
CA GLY A 200 -17.27 0.03 14.96
C GLY A 200 -16.57 -0.29 16.29
N GLN A 201 -16.86 -1.46 16.83
CA GLN A 201 -16.40 -1.89 18.15
C GLN A 201 -15.13 -2.75 18.06
N ILE A 202 -14.15 -2.49 18.91
CA ILE A 202 -12.98 -3.35 19.12
C ILE A 202 -13.12 -4.06 20.46
N GLU A 203 -13.08 -5.39 20.45
CA GLU A 203 -13.11 -6.22 21.65
C GLU A 203 -11.72 -6.80 21.92
N ILE A 204 -11.18 -6.55 23.11
CA ILE A 204 -9.89 -7.11 23.53
C ILE A 204 -10.12 -8.54 24.01
N VAL A 205 -9.73 -9.51 23.20
CA VAL A 205 -9.91 -10.94 23.48
C VAL A 205 -8.82 -11.42 24.43
N HIS A 206 -7.58 -11.01 24.19
CA HIS A 206 -6.43 -11.36 25.03
C HIS A 206 -5.47 -10.17 25.19
N TYR A 207 -4.91 -10.03 26.39
CA TYR A 207 -3.90 -9.05 26.74
C TYR A 207 -2.92 -9.64 27.77
N GLY A 208 -1.67 -9.88 27.35
CA GLY A 208 -0.60 -10.31 28.24
C GLY A 208 0.23 -11.46 27.65
N ASN A 209 1.20 -11.96 28.42
CA ASN A 209 2.10 -13.03 28.00
C ASN A 209 2.73 -12.75 26.61
N GLY A 210 3.07 -11.49 26.34
CA GLY A 210 3.74 -11.02 25.13
C GLY A 210 2.91 -11.12 23.84
N TYR A 211 1.59 -11.14 23.93
CA TYR A 211 0.73 -10.95 22.77
C TYR A 211 -0.58 -10.24 23.11
N VAL A 212 -1.18 -9.67 22.08
CA VAL A 212 -2.52 -9.07 22.15
C VAL A 212 -3.36 -9.66 21.04
N ARG A 213 -4.60 -10.00 21.37
CA ARG A 213 -5.59 -10.42 20.38
C ARG A 213 -6.84 -9.58 20.52
N VAL A 214 -7.32 -9.08 19.39
CA VAL A 214 -8.52 -8.27 19.31
C VAL A 214 -9.48 -8.85 18.30
N LYS A 215 -10.77 -8.62 18.52
CA LYS A 215 -11.82 -8.89 17.55
C LYS A 215 -12.37 -7.55 17.05
N VAL A 216 -12.40 -7.40 15.74
CA VAL A 216 -12.81 -6.15 15.07
C VAL A 216 -13.68 -6.42 13.86
N PRO A 217 -14.49 -5.45 13.40
CA PRO A 217 -15.14 -5.51 12.10
C PRO A 217 -14.15 -5.71 10.96
N GLU A 218 -14.56 -6.39 9.90
CA GLU A 218 -13.75 -6.62 8.69
C GLU A 218 -13.18 -5.31 8.11
N SER A 219 -13.98 -4.25 8.11
CA SER A 219 -13.61 -2.91 7.66
C SER A 219 -12.44 -2.28 8.43
N MET A 220 -12.11 -2.79 9.62
CA MET A 220 -11.01 -2.29 10.44
C MET A 220 -9.65 -2.94 10.14
N ARG A 221 -9.60 -4.00 9.32
CA ARG A 221 -8.38 -4.79 9.04
C ARG A 221 -7.13 -3.94 8.78
N HIS A 222 -7.29 -2.84 8.06
CA HIS A 222 -6.20 -1.97 7.60
C HIS A 222 -6.13 -0.61 8.31
N VAL A 223 -6.91 -0.40 9.38
CA VAL A 223 -6.94 0.88 10.12
C VAL A 223 -6.71 0.74 11.62
N ILE A 224 -6.30 -0.44 12.09
CA ILE A 224 -5.85 -0.62 13.47
C ILE A 224 -4.49 -1.29 13.53
N LYS A 225 -3.61 -0.75 14.36
CA LYS A 225 -2.31 -1.31 14.73
C LYS A 225 -2.30 -1.54 16.24
N ILE A 226 -1.62 -2.60 16.66
CA ILE A 226 -1.35 -2.85 18.08
C ILE A 226 0.12 -2.54 18.33
N GLU A 227 0.38 -1.73 19.35
CA GLU A 227 1.72 -1.44 19.84
C GLU A 227 1.86 -1.90 21.29
N ALA A 228 3.08 -2.24 21.69
CA ALA A 228 3.38 -2.66 23.05
C ALA A 228 4.69 -2.03 23.53
N GLU A 229 4.77 -1.77 24.84
CA GLU A 229 5.91 -1.15 25.48
C GLU A 229 6.40 -1.99 26.66
N ASN A 230 7.71 -2.05 26.85
CA ASN A 230 8.32 -2.66 28.02
C ASN A 230 8.21 -1.77 29.28
N ALA A 231 8.76 -2.22 30.40
CA ALA A 231 8.70 -1.49 31.67
C ALA A 231 9.44 -0.14 31.65
N GLN A 232 10.38 0.04 30.72
CA GLN A 232 11.14 1.27 30.50
C GLN A 232 10.43 2.23 29.53
N GLY A 233 9.27 1.85 28.98
CA GLY A 233 8.52 2.65 28.00
C GLY A 233 9.07 2.53 26.58
N HIS A 234 9.97 1.58 26.30
CA HIS A 234 10.43 1.35 24.94
C HIS A 234 9.43 0.48 24.18
N LYS A 235 9.13 0.87 22.94
CA LYS A 235 8.29 0.07 22.03
C LYS A 235 8.97 -1.28 21.76
N LEU A 236 8.18 -2.34 21.77
CA LEU A 236 8.63 -3.70 21.48
C LEU A 236 8.45 -4.03 20.00
N SER A 237 9.42 -4.78 19.46
CA SER A 237 9.33 -5.32 18.11
C SER A 237 8.28 -6.42 18.01
N LYS A 238 7.62 -6.52 16.85
CA LYS A 238 6.68 -7.60 16.54
C LYS A 238 7.44 -8.82 16.01
N VAL A 239 7.07 -10.01 16.48
CA VAL A 239 7.60 -11.30 16.02
C VAL A 239 6.74 -11.87 14.89
N MET A 240 5.43 -11.74 15.04
CA MET A 240 4.45 -12.36 14.14
C MET A 240 3.12 -11.63 14.26
N SER A 241 2.40 -11.57 13.15
CA SER A 241 1.01 -11.14 13.10
C SER A 241 0.14 -12.29 12.58
N GLY A 242 -1.10 -12.34 13.03
CA GLY A 242 -2.06 -13.38 12.63
C GLY A 242 -3.44 -12.79 12.44
N ASN A 243 -4.06 -13.14 11.31
CA ASN A 243 -5.43 -12.78 10.99
C ASN A 243 -6.26 -14.06 10.92
N GLY A 244 -7.39 -14.09 11.60
CA GLY A 244 -8.28 -15.26 11.59
C GLY A 244 -9.74 -14.84 11.56
N ALA A 245 -10.58 -15.65 10.93
CA ALA A 245 -12.00 -15.34 10.86
C ALA A 245 -12.66 -15.36 12.25
N ALA A 246 -13.52 -14.39 12.55
CA ALA A 246 -14.23 -14.30 13.83
C ALA A 246 -15.73 -14.54 13.65
N TYR A 247 -16.07 -15.74 13.19
CA TYR A 247 -17.47 -16.14 12.97
C TYR A 247 -18.28 -16.08 14.27
N LYS A 248 -19.51 -15.57 14.17
CA LYS A 248 -20.45 -15.58 15.28
C LYS A 248 -20.91 -17.01 15.56
N SER A 249 -21.08 -17.33 16.84
CA SER A 249 -21.58 -18.64 17.28
C SER A 249 -22.95 -18.98 16.70
N GLU A 250 -23.81 -17.98 16.46
CA GLU A 250 -25.12 -18.14 15.82
C GLU A 250 -25.03 -18.64 14.37
N TYR A 251 -23.93 -18.38 13.67
CA TYR A 251 -23.69 -18.90 12.32
C TYR A 251 -23.11 -20.31 12.36
N LEU A 252 -22.23 -20.61 13.32
CA LEU A 252 -21.52 -21.89 13.42
C LEU A 252 -22.40 -23.03 13.97
N ARG A 253 -23.19 -22.76 15.01
CA ARG A 253 -24.00 -23.80 15.70
C ARG A 253 -24.96 -24.56 14.76
N PRO A 254 -25.67 -23.91 13.82
CA PRO A 254 -26.50 -24.61 12.85
C PRO A 254 -25.70 -25.59 11.98
N TYR A 255 -24.51 -25.21 11.51
CA TYR A 255 -23.64 -26.09 10.72
C TYR A 255 -23.17 -27.29 11.53
N ILE A 256 -22.69 -27.06 12.76
CA ILE A 256 -22.27 -28.12 13.67
C ILE A 256 -23.40 -29.13 13.89
N ALA A 257 -24.62 -28.66 14.18
CA ALA A 257 -25.78 -29.52 14.37
C ALA A 257 -26.15 -30.29 13.09
N ALA A 258 -26.12 -29.62 11.94
CA ALA A 258 -26.43 -30.22 10.65
C ALA A 258 -25.43 -31.30 10.24
N ILE A 259 -24.14 -31.09 10.48
CA ILE A 259 -23.07 -32.07 10.19
C ILE A 259 -23.16 -33.27 11.14
N LYS A 260 -23.39 -33.06 12.44
CA LYS A 260 -23.64 -34.17 13.39
C LYS A 260 -24.80 -35.05 12.94
N ASN A 261 -25.89 -34.43 12.50
CA ASN A 261 -27.04 -35.15 11.95
C ASN A 261 -26.71 -35.87 10.63
N ALA A 262 -25.93 -35.25 9.75
CA ALA A 262 -25.48 -35.86 8.50
C ALA A 262 -24.59 -37.09 8.73
N ILE A 263 -23.68 -37.05 9.71
CA ILE A 263 -22.88 -38.21 10.13
C ILE A 263 -23.80 -39.37 10.52
N THR A 264 -24.77 -39.14 11.42
CA THR A 264 -25.72 -40.18 11.83
C THR A 264 -26.56 -40.70 10.66
N GLN A 265 -26.98 -39.84 9.74
CA GLN A 265 -27.75 -40.27 8.57
C GLN A 265 -26.90 -41.09 7.59
N LEU A 266 -25.65 -40.71 7.38
CA LEU A 266 -24.72 -41.42 6.50
C LEU A 266 -24.34 -42.79 7.09
N GLU A 267 -24.08 -42.87 8.40
CA GLU A 267 -23.86 -44.13 9.12
C GLU A 267 -25.03 -45.10 8.96
N ASN A 268 -26.27 -44.58 8.96
CA ASN A 268 -27.49 -45.36 8.78
C ASN A 268 -27.94 -45.51 7.31
N ASP A 269 -27.09 -45.16 6.34
CA ASP A 269 -27.37 -45.25 4.90
C ASP A 269 -28.65 -44.49 4.47
N LYS A 270 -29.03 -43.44 5.21
CA LYS A 270 -30.19 -42.58 4.92
C LYS A 270 -29.88 -41.45 3.94
N ILE A 271 -28.61 -41.09 3.81
CA ILE A 271 -28.10 -40.17 2.80
C ILE A 271 -26.89 -40.81 2.12
N THR A 272 -26.63 -40.41 0.89
CA THR A 272 -25.45 -40.79 0.12
C THR A 272 -24.28 -39.84 0.41
N CYS A 273 -23.07 -40.28 0.09
CA CYS A 273 -21.91 -39.40 0.21
C CYS A 273 -22.00 -38.18 -0.73
N ALA A 274 -22.56 -38.33 -1.93
CA ALA A 274 -22.76 -37.21 -2.85
C ALA A 274 -23.69 -36.13 -2.25
N GLU A 275 -24.76 -36.54 -1.56
CA GLU A 275 -25.65 -35.61 -0.86
C GLU A 275 -24.96 -34.92 0.32
N ALA A 276 -24.13 -35.64 1.09
CA ALA A 276 -23.34 -35.07 2.17
C ALA A 276 -22.29 -34.08 1.65
N TYR A 277 -21.53 -34.44 0.62
CA TYR A 277 -20.48 -33.61 0.02
C TYR A 277 -21.04 -32.29 -0.53
N ASN A 278 -22.10 -32.35 -1.35
CA ASN A 278 -22.69 -31.16 -1.97
C ASN A 278 -23.20 -30.13 -0.96
N LYS A 279 -23.47 -30.54 0.29
CA LYS A 279 -24.01 -29.67 1.34
C LYS A 279 -22.99 -29.27 2.40
N PHE A 280 -22.04 -30.17 2.70
CA PHE A 280 -21.17 -30.05 3.85
C PHE A 280 -19.68 -30.21 3.50
N SER A 281 -19.31 -30.06 2.22
CA SER A 281 -17.89 -29.91 1.88
C SER A 281 -17.31 -28.65 2.52
N TYR A 282 -16.00 -28.67 2.74
CA TYR A 282 -15.27 -27.53 3.29
C TYR A 282 -15.52 -26.27 2.45
N GLU A 283 -15.43 -26.38 1.13
CA GLU A 283 -15.58 -25.27 0.20
C GLU A 283 -16.97 -24.63 0.33
N GLN A 284 -18.02 -25.44 0.47
CA GLN A 284 -19.38 -24.94 0.57
C GLN A 284 -19.65 -24.26 1.92
N ILE A 285 -19.15 -24.85 3.00
CA ILE A 285 -19.28 -24.29 4.35
C ILE A 285 -18.53 -22.95 4.43
N ILE A 286 -17.27 -22.91 3.99
CA ILE A 286 -16.45 -21.70 4.05
C ILE A 286 -16.99 -20.62 3.13
N ALA A 287 -17.42 -20.94 1.90
CA ALA A 287 -18.00 -19.95 1.01
C ALA A 287 -19.27 -19.30 1.56
N ASP A 288 -20.13 -20.06 2.27
CA ASP A 288 -21.31 -19.47 2.93
C ASP A 288 -20.93 -18.66 4.18
N LEU A 289 -20.00 -19.17 5.00
CA LEU A 289 -19.52 -18.46 6.19
C LEU A 289 -18.83 -17.14 5.84
N GLN A 290 -18.00 -17.11 4.80
CA GLN A 290 -17.33 -15.89 4.32
C GLN A 290 -18.33 -14.82 3.86
N ARG A 291 -19.49 -15.21 3.32
CA ARG A 291 -20.57 -14.26 2.98
C ARG A 291 -21.26 -13.67 4.22
N LYS A 292 -21.15 -14.33 5.37
CA LYS A 292 -21.75 -13.93 6.66
C LYS A 292 -20.75 -13.27 7.59
N GLU A 293 -19.45 -13.39 7.31
CA GLU A 293 -18.39 -12.83 8.11
C GLU A 293 -18.39 -11.31 8.01
N ASN A 294 -18.43 -10.66 9.16
CA ASN A 294 -18.28 -9.21 9.26
C ASN A 294 -17.25 -8.82 10.31
N SER A 295 -16.53 -9.77 10.90
CA SER A 295 -15.57 -9.55 11.97
C SER A 295 -14.43 -10.54 11.87
N LEU A 296 -13.25 -10.09 12.28
CA LEU A 296 -12.00 -10.82 12.21
C LEU A 296 -11.23 -10.70 13.53
N PHE A 297 -10.39 -11.67 13.83
CA PHE A 297 -9.40 -11.61 14.88
C PHE A 297 -8.07 -11.09 14.33
N LEU A 298 -7.54 -10.04 14.93
CA LEU A 298 -6.15 -9.62 14.74
C LEU A 298 -5.35 -10.01 15.97
N THR A 299 -4.22 -10.64 15.74
CA THR A 299 -3.30 -11.07 16.79
C THR A 299 -1.91 -10.56 16.48
N GLU A 300 -1.28 -9.94 17.47
CA GLU A 300 0.07 -9.40 17.37
C GLU A 300 0.92 -9.98 18.49
N TYR A 301 2.04 -10.58 18.12
CA TYR A 301 3.00 -11.23 19.01
C TYR A 301 4.25 -10.38 19.13
N PHE A 302 4.72 -10.15 20.36
CA PHE A 302 5.89 -9.34 20.64
C PHE A 302 7.07 -10.19 21.08
N VAL A 303 8.28 -9.64 20.91
CA VAL A 303 9.55 -10.30 21.25
C VAL A 303 9.69 -10.63 22.74
N SER A 304 8.96 -9.93 23.61
CA SER A 304 8.97 -10.14 25.06
C SER A 304 7.60 -9.80 25.66
N ASP A 305 7.45 -10.04 26.97
CA ASP A 305 6.27 -9.58 27.70
C ASP A 305 6.29 -8.05 27.82
N PHE A 306 5.13 -7.42 27.63
CA PHE A 306 4.98 -5.97 27.71
C PHE A 306 4.37 -5.52 29.03
N LYS A 307 4.67 -4.27 29.40
CA LYS A 307 4.04 -3.59 30.54
C LYS A 307 2.77 -2.88 30.13
N LYS A 308 2.74 -2.33 28.92
CA LYS A 308 1.59 -1.62 28.33
C LYS A 308 1.40 -2.08 26.89
N ALA A 309 0.16 -2.06 26.43
CA ALA A 309 -0.15 -2.12 25.02
C ALA A 309 -1.25 -1.12 24.67
N SER A 310 -1.28 -0.69 23.42
CA SER A 310 -2.25 0.27 22.90
C SER A 310 -2.73 -0.17 21.52
N ILE A 311 -3.94 0.27 21.18
CA ILE A 311 -4.45 0.23 19.82
C ILE A 311 -4.28 1.62 19.23
N VAL A 312 -3.55 1.69 18.14
CA VAL A 312 -3.47 2.84 17.26
C VAL A 312 -4.54 2.68 16.19
N PHE A 313 -5.56 3.54 16.20
CA PHE A 313 -6.66 3.54 15.25
C PHE A 313 -6.57 4.76 14.33
N TRP A 314 -6.60 4.52 13.02
CA TRP A 314 -6.69 5.58 12.02
C TRP A 314 -8.15 5.89 11.70
N ASP A 315 -8.67 6.94 12.32
CA ASP A 315 -10.06 7.36 12.16
C ASP A 315 -10.27 8.04 10.80
N LYS A 316 -10.83 7.31 9.84
CA LYS A 316 -11.15 7.86 8.50
C LYS A 316 -12.20 8.97 8.52
N THR A 317 -12.93 9.16 9.61
CA THR A 317 -13.92 10.24 9.73
C THR A 317 -13.29 11.56 10.19
N GLN A 318 -12.05 11.51 10.69
CA GLN A 318 -11.29 12.67 11.12
C GLN A 318 -10.02 12.80 10.29
N LEU A 319 -9.76 14.00 9.77
CA LEU A 319 -8.55 14.26 8.99
C LEU A 319 -7.55 15.06 9.81
N ASP A 320 -6.28 14.64 9.78
CA ASP A 320 -5.14 15.48 10.16
C ASP A 320 -4.56 16.11 8.90
N ARG A 321 -4.96 17.37 8.65
CA ARG A 321 -4.55 18.10 7.46
C ARG A 321 -3.22 18.79 7.71
N LYS A 322 -2.20 18.40 6.95
CA LYS A 322 -0.92 19.11 6.94
C LYS A 322 -0.74 19.83 5.62
N HIS A 323 -0.35 21.09 5.72
CA HIS A 323 -0.11 21.96 4.58
C HIS A 323 1.38 22.21 4.41
N TYR A 324 1.90 21.87 3.25
CA TYR A 324 3.29 22.06 2.90
C TYR A 324 3.38 23.06 1.76
N LEU A 325 4.24 24.06 1.90
CA LEU A 325 4.57 25.03 0.85
C LEU A 325 5.97 24.74 0.34
N ARG A 326 6.12 24.64 -0.98
CA ARG A 326 7.37 24.22 -1.62
C ARG A 326 7.60 24.94 -2.94
N ASN A 327 8.87 25.06 -3.31
CA ASN A 327 9.28 25.32 -4.68
C ASN A 327 9.84 24.02 -5.31
N SER A 328 9.61 23.83 -6.61
CA SER A 328 10.09 22.65 -7.34
C SER A 328 11.62 22.49 -7.34
N VAL A 329 12.38 23.59 -7.18
CA VAL A 329 13.86 23.57 -7.18
C VAL A 329 14.46 23.06 -5.88
N ASP A 330 13.71 23.06 -4.77
CA ASP A 330 14.20 22.69 -3.44
C ASP A 330 14.52 21.19 -3.31
N GLN A 331 14.18 20.38 -4.33
CA GLN A 331 14.22 18.92 -4.28
C GLN A 331 15.16 18.26 -5.29
N SER A 332 15.85 19.03 -6.16
CA SER A 332 16.74 18.48 -7.20
C SER A 332 18.23 18.64 -6.86
N ASP A 333 19.01 17.55 -6.97
CA ASP A 333 20.49 17.59 -6.83
C ASP A 333 21.22 18.07 -8.11
N GLY A 334 20.49 18.55 -9.13
CA GLY A 334 21.07 18.95 -10.40
C GLY A 334 19.97 19.26 -11.42
N VAL A 335 20.21 20.33 -12.19
CA VAL A 335 19.15 21.24 -12.67
C VAL A 335 18.95 21.09 -14.18
N PRO A 336 17.99 20.27 -14.68
CA PRO A 336 17.58 20.25 -16.09
C PRO A 336 17.44 21.65 -16.67
N GLU A 337 16.91 22.53 -15.84
CA GLU A 337 16.55 23.89 -16.16
C GLU A 337 17.78 24.76 -16.41
N THR A 338 18.94 24.47 -15.80
CA THR A 338 20.19 25.20 -16.14
C THR A 338 20.70 24.86 -17.53
N PHE A 339 20.48 23.64 -18.04
CA PHE A 339 20.82 23.30 -19.42
C PHE A 339 19.88 24.03 -20.38
N TYR A 340 18.58 23.98 -20.11
CA TYR A 340 17.56 24.62 -20.96
C TYR A 340 17.62 26.14 -20.94
N GLU A 341 17.93 26.76 -19.79
CA GLU A 341 18.19 28.20 -19.66
C GLU A 341 19.41 28.62 -20.50
N ARG A 342 20.50 27.84 -20.44
CA ARG A 342 21.70 28.10 -21.23
C ARG A 342 21.46 27.92 -22.73
N CYS A 343 20.76 26.87 -23.13
CA CYS A 343 20.46 26.59 -24.53
C CYS A 343 19.31 27.46 -25.08
N ALA A 344 18.54 28.12 -24.22
CA ALA A 344 17.30 28.83 -24.54
C ALA A 344 16.30 27.96 -25.33
N CYS A 345 16.21 26.67 -24.99
CA CYS A 345 15.32 25.72 -25.63
C CYS A 345 15.02 24.54 -24.69
N ALA A 346 13.99 23.75 -25.00
CA ALA A 346 13.65 22.52 -24.29
C ALA A 346 13.30 21.38 -25.26
N VAL A 347 13.56 20.14 -24.85
CA VAL A 347 13.07 18.97 -25.61
C VAL A 347 11.59 18.77 -25.30
N ALA A 348 10.78 18.60 -26.33
CA ALA A 348 9.35 18.32 -26.19
C ALA A 348 8.93 17.16 -27.09
N GLN A 349 7.96 16.38 -26.62
CA GLN A 349 7.26 15.37 -27.40
C GLN A 349 6.01 15.99 -28.02
N ASP A 350 5.74 15.74 -29.29
CA ASP A 350 4.46 16.11 -29.90
C ASP A 350 3.38 15.10 -29.53
N LYS A 351 2.26 15.57 -28.97
CA LYS A 351 1.15 14.71 -28.56
C LYS A 351 0.51 13.96 -29.74
N LYS A 352 0.59 14.49 -30.97
CA LYS A 352 -0.07 13.87 -32.14
C LYS A 352 0.76 12.75 -32.75
N THR A 353 2.05 12.99 -32.94
CA THR A 353 2.98 12.07 -33.61
C THR A 353 3.77 11.19 -32.64
N GLU A 354 3.78 11.54 -31.35
CA GLU A 354 4.62 10.95 -30.30
C GLU A 354 6.13 11.10 -30.53
N LEU A 355 6.53 11.84 -31.56
CA LEU A 355 7.94 12.14 -31.86
C LEU A 355 8.43 13.33 -31.03
N PHE A 356 9.74 13.35 -30.80
CA PHE A 356 10.44 14.40 -30.07
C PHE A 356 11.03 15.44 -31.02
N GLY A 357 11.05 16.68 -30.56
CA GLY A 357 11.70 17.83 -31.20
C GLY A 357 12.22 18.81 -30.15
N ILE A 358 12.52 20.04 -30.58
CA ILE A 358 13.01 21.11 -29.70
C ILE A 358 12.09 22.32 -29.81
N ILE A 359 11.62 22.83 -28.67
CA ILE A 359 10.87 24.08 -28.55
C ILE A 359 11.73 25.21 -27.98
N GLY A 360 11.38 26.45 -28.32
CA GLY A 360 11.98 27.65 -27.74
C GLY A 360 11.36 28.03 -26.42
N LEU A 361 11.90 29.10 -25.80
CA LEU A 361 11.36 29.66 -24.56
C LEU A 361 9.95 30.25 -24.72
N ASP A 362 9.59 30.61 -25.95
CA ASP A 362 8.24 31.04 -26.34
C ASP A 362 7.26 29.86 -26.49
N GLY A 363 7.76 28.63 -26.41
CA GLY A 363 6.96 27.41 -26.53
C GLY A 363 6.71 26.95 -27.97
N ASN A 364 7.29 27.60 -28.97
CA ASN A 364 7.14 27.21 -30.38
C ASN A 364 8.24 26.23 -30.79
N TRP A 365 7.95 25.36 -31.78
CA TRP A 365 8.96 24.48 -32.35
C TRP A 365 10.10 25.29 -32.99
N ILE A 366 11.31 25.02 -32.55
CA ILE A 366 12.57 25.42 -33.19
C ILE A 366 12.99 24.31 -34.14
N ILE A 367 12.95 23.06 -33.66
CA ILE A 367 13.16 21.84 -34.46
C ILE A 367 11.87 21.05 -34.40
N ALA A 368 11.28 20.81 -35.56
CA ALA A 368 10.04 20.03 -35.67
C ALA A 368 10.24 18.59 -35.13
N PRO A 369 9.18 17.94 -34.64
CA PRO A 369 9.25 16.55 -34.18
C PRO A 369 9.70 15.60 -35.29
N SER A 370 10.82 14.92 -35.09
CA SER A 370 11.36 13.94 -36.05
C SER A 370 12.17 12.81 -35.40
N PHE A 371 12.19 12.76 -34.07
CA PHE A 371 13.00 11.82 -33.31
C PHE A 371 12.11 10.85 -32.52
N LEU A 372 12.41 9.56 -32.54
CA LEU A 372 11.78 8.58 -31.63
C LEU A 372 12.20 8.81 -30.18
N LYS A 373 13.43 9.29 -29.98
CA LYS A 373 13.99 9.66 -28.67
C LYS A 373 14.88 10.88 -28.85
N LEU A 374 14.79 11.84 -27.96
CA LEU A 374 15.70 12.97 -27.90
C LEU A 374 15.94 13.32 -26.43
N THR A 375 17.20 13.43 -26.02
CA THR A 375 17.54 13.82 -24.65
C THR A 375 18.72 14.80 -24.66
N PRO A 376 18.71 15.82 -23.79
CA PRO A 376 19.90 16.67 -23.64
C PRO A 376 21.05 15.88 -23.00
N ASN A 377 22.29 16.22 -23.36
CA ASN A 377 23.49 15.68 -22.73
C ASN A 377 23.98 16.67 -21.65
N TRP A 378 23.59 16.42 -20.41
CA TRP A 378 23.61 17.34 -19.27
C TRP A 378 25.02 17.78 -18.83
N GLY A 379 26.06 17.07 -19.29
CA GLY A 379 27.47 17.39 -19.02
C GLY A 379 28.14 18.28 -20.07
N ASN A 380 27.56 18.45 -21.26
CA ASN A 380 28.18 19.15 -22.38
C ASN A 380 27.27 20.23 -22.97
N LYS A 381 27.83 21.43 -23.21
CA LYS A 381 27.07 22.57 -23.74
C LYS A 381 26.45 22.23 -25.11
N ASN A 382 25.14 22.42 -25.24
CA ASN A 382 24.37 22.33 -26.48
C ASN A 382 24.40 20.96 -27.18
N LEU A 383 24.72 19.86 -26.48
CA LEU A 383 24.70 18.51 -27.05
C LEU A 383 23.40 17.78 -26.70
N PHE A 384 22.88 17.06 -27.68
CA PHE A 384 21.68 16.24 -27.57
C PHE A 384 21.99 14.84 -28.09
N ARG A 385 21.40 13.81 -27.47
CA ARG A 385 21.41 12.46 -28.01
C ARG A 385 20.04 12.15 -28.59
N GLY A 386 19.98 11.88 -29.89
CA GLY A 386 18.73 11.71 -30.62
C GLY A 386 18.71 10.44 -31.47
N GLN A 387 17.57 9.78 -31.57
CA GLN A 387 17.29 8.73 -32.56
C GLN A 387 16.25 9.26 -33.55
N PRO A 388 16.63 9.59 -34.79
CA PRO A 388 15.68 9.95 -35.86
C PRO A 388 14.64 8.84 -36.08
N SER A 389 13.43 9.20 -36.52
CA SER A 389 12.36 8.23 -36.75
C SER A 389 12.60 7.27 -37.91
N ASP A 390 13.47 7.63 -38.82
CA ASP A 390 13.88 6.86 -39.99
C ASP A 390 15.22 6.11 -39.79
N GLU A 391 15.83 6.21 -38.61
CA GLU A 391 17.11 5.57 -38.29
C GLU A 391 17.00 4.63 -37.06
N GLU A 392 17.69 3.48 -37.12
CA GLU A 392 17.71 2.51 -36.01
C GLU A 392 18.66 2.92 -34.86
N LYS A 393 19.63 3.80 -35.13
CA LYS A 393 20.69 4.17 -34.18
C LYS A 393 20.45 5.57 -33.61
N SER A 394 20.96 5.78 -32.38
CA SER A 394 21.04 7.11 -31.79
C SER A 394 22.38 7.77 -32.10
N TYR A 395 22.35 9.08 -32.31
CA TYR A 395 23.52 9.91 -32.62
C TYR A 395 23.61 11.09 -31.66
N GLU A 396 24.80 11.67 -31.57
CA GLU A 396 24.99 12.95 -30.91
C GLU A 396 24.73 14.10 -31.90
N TYR A 397 24.05 15.12 -31.42
CA TYR A 397 23.71 16.32 -32.17
C TYR A 397 24.20 17.54 -31.43
N ARG A 398 24.82 18.47 -32.14
CA ARG A 398 25.13 19.80 -31.64
C ARG A 398 24.05 20.79 -32.04
N TYR A 399 23.51 21.49 -31.06
CA TYR A 399 22.56 22.57 -31.27
C TYR A 399 23.28 23.90 -31.48
N ASP A 400 23.00 24.54 -32.61
CA ASP A 400 23.38 25.92 -32.90
C ASP A 400 22.21 26.84 -32.58
N LYS A 401 22.37 27.63 -31.51
CA LYS A 401 21.33 28.53 -31.00
C LYS A 401 20.99 29.66 -31.98
N GLU A 402 21.98 30.18 -32.70
CA GLU A 402 21.80 31.29 -33.63
C GLU A 402 21.11 30.81 -34.91
N LYS A 403 21.54 29.65 -35.42
CA LYS A 403 20.96 29.05 -36.62
C LYS A 403 19.69 28.25 -36.36
N LYS A 404 19.36 27.99 -35.09
CA LYS A 404 18.21 27.18 -34.68
C LYS A 404 18.21 25.80 -35.34
N SER A 405 19.36 25.13 -35.37
CA SER A 405 19.58 23.87 -36.10
C SER A 405 20.33 22.82 -35.27
N LEU A 406 20.06 21.54 -35.54
CA LEU A 406 20.84 20.41 -35.02
C LEU A 406 21.77 19.85 -36.10
N THR A 407 23.06 19.70 -35.76
CA THR A 407 24.06 19.07 -36.62
C THR A 407 24.47 17.73 -36.03
N LYS A 408 24.26 16.65 -36.79
CA LYS A 408 24.73 15.28 -36.47
C LYS A 408 26.26 15.28 -36.38
N MET A 409 26.81 14.77 -35.29
CA MET A 409 28.26 14.71 -35.04
C MET A 409 28.89 13.40 -35.48
#